data_AF-A0A2H0UQL2-F1
#
_entry.id   AF-A0A2H0UQL2-F1
#
_cell.length_a   1.000
_cell.length_b   1.000
_cell.length_c   1.000
_cell.angle_alpha   90.00
_cell.angle_beta   90.00
_cell.angle_gamma   90.00
#
_symmetry.space_group_name_H-M   'P 1'
#
loop_
_entity.id
_entity.type
_entity.pdbx_description
1 polymer ?
#
loop_
_entity_poly.entity_id
_entity_poly.type
_entity_poly.pdbx_seq_one_letter_code
_entity_poly.pdbx_strand_id
1 'polypeptide(L)'
;MKKIALISTLYLVMPMMAMAQPQNQTDIDFSNIKMVRGNNLDIQGIVGVLKNVINWIFTLLLIFAVIMVLVAAYNYLFSRGDDEKISKANKMLLYAAVAVAVGLLAQAVVFIVNNLVSRAVQ
;
A
#
# COMPACT_ATOMS: atom_id res chain seq x y z
N MET A 1 21.71 28.95 11.52
CA MET A 1 22.43 27.65 11.42
C MET A 1 22.22 26.74 12.63
N LYS A 2 22.34 27.22 13.89
CA LYS A 2 22.19 26.38 15.10
C LYS A 2 20.85 25.63 15.23
N LYS A 3 19.75 26.20 14.71
CA LYS A 3 18.40 25.60 14.81
C LYS A 3 18.19 24.36 13.93
N ILE A 4 18.91 24.26 12.80
CA ILE A 4 18.79 23.13 11.87
C ILE A 4 19.55 21.91 12.42
N ALA A 5 20.70 22.14 13.07
CA ALA A 5 21.46 21.11 13.76
C ALA A 5 20.68 20.47 14.94
N LEU A 6 19.77 21.22 15.57
CA LEU A 6 18.93 20.72 16.65
C LEU A 6 17.77 19.83 16.15
N ILE A 7 17.25 20.10 14.95
CA ILE A 7 16.21 19.26 14.34
C ILE A 7 16.81 17.97 13.79
N SER A 8 18.00 18.02 13.17
CA SER A 8 18.66 16.82 12.63
C SER A 8 19.12 15.84 13.72
N THR A 9 19.53 16.35 14.88
CA THR A 9 19.85 15.51 16.04
C THR A 9 18.61 14.84 16.64
N LEU A 10 17.45 15.48 16.59
CA LEU A 10 16.19 14.91 17.08
C LEU A 10 15.72 13.70 16.25
N TYR A 11 15.91 13.74 14.92
CA TYR A 11 15.58 12.61 14.04
C TYR A 11 16.48 11.39 14.26
N LEU A 12 17.70 11.57 14.76
CA LEU A 12 18.65 10.48 14.97
C LEU A 12 18.37 9.65 16.25
N VAL A 13 17.60 10.20 17.21
CA VAL A 13 17.30 9.55 18.51
C VAL A 13 15.96 8.80 18.49
N MET A 14 15.10 9.03 17.48
CA MET A 14 13.85 8.27 17.29
C MET A 14 14.00 6.74 17.25
N PRO A 15 15.07 6.15 16.68
CA PRO A 15 15.29 4.70 16.72
C PRO A 15 15.52 4.18 18.15
N MET A 16 16.11 4.99 19.03
CA MET A 16 16.43 4.57 20.40
C MET A 16 15.18 4.48 21.29
N MET A 17 14.14 5.27 21.00
CA MET A 17 12.88 5.20 21.73
C MET A 17 12.04 3.97 21.34
N ALA A 18 12.15 3.50 20.10
CA ALA A 18 11.52 2.26 19.66
C ALA A 18 12.10 1.03 20.39
N MET A 19 13.34 1.11 20.86
CA MET A 19 14.02 0.03 21.60
C MET A 19 13.79 0.08 23.11
N ALA A 20 13.12 1.11 23.64
CA ALA A 20 12.83 1.26 25.06
C ALA A 20 11.42 0.81 25.46
N GLN A 21 10.65 0.22 24.53
CA GLN A 21 9.37 -0.38 24.90
C GLN A 21 9.62 -1.56 25.86
N PRO A 22 9.00 -1.59 27.04
CA PRO A 22 9.05 -2.77 27.89
C PRO A 22 8.41 -3.93 27.11
N GLN A 23 9.20 -4.95 26.80
CA GLN A 23 8.68 -6.22 26.36
C GLN A 23 7.85 -6.78 27.54
N ASN A 24 6.52 -6.70 27.43
CA ASN A 24 5.65 -7.52 28.27
C ASN A 24 5.95 -8.98 27.90
N GLN A 25 6.86 -9.58 28.65
CA GLN A 25 7.08 -11.00 28.66
C GLN A 25 5.83 -11.62 29.28
N THR A 26 4.95 -12.16 28.43
CA THR A 26 3.96 -13.12 28.91
C THR A 26 4.76 -14.31 29.43
N ASP A 27 4.71 -14.55 30.74
CA ASP A 27 5.30 -15.71 31.38
C ASP A 27 4.95 -16.97 30.58
N ILE A 28 5.98 -17.71 30.18
CA ILE A 28 5.81 -18.98 29.48
C ILE A 28 5.65 -20.04 30.56
N ASP A 29 4.41 -20.46 30.77
CA ASP A 29 4.09 -21.71 31.46
C ASP A 29 4.65 -22.89 30.64
N PHE A 30 5.68 -23.55 31.16
CA PHE A 30 6.32 -24.70 30.51
C PHE A 30 5.48 -25.99 30.55
N SER A 31 4.33 -25.99 31.23
CA SER A 31 3.33 -27.06 31.09
C SER A 31 2.44 -26.88 29.84
N ASN A 32 2.48 -25.68 29.23
CA ASN A 32 1.77 -25.33 28.00
C ASN A 32 2.66 -24.50 27.06
N ILE A 33 3.81 -25.06 26.66
CA ILE A 33 4.72 -24.40 25.71
C ILE A 33 4.00 -24.21 24.36
N LYS A 34 3.38 -23.05 24.16
CA LYS A 34 3.12 -22.51 22.84
C LYS A 34 4.31 -21.62 22.48
N MET A 35 5.23 -22.25 21.76
CA MET A 35 6.51 -21.71 21.30
C MET A 35 6.48 -20.20 21.01
N VAL A 36 7.40 -19.46 21.62
CA VAL A 36 7.91 -18.20 21.08
C VAL A 36 8.48 -18.53 19.70
N ARG A 37 7.64 -18.36 18.68
CA ARG A 37 7.95 -18.66 17.29
C ARG A 37 8.72 -17.47 16.72
N GLY A 38 10.01 -17.40 17.05
CA GLY A 38 10.96 -16.49 16.40
C GLY A 38 11.01 -16.77 14.90
N ASN A 39 10.87 -15.74 14.07
CA ASN A 39 11.33 -15.73 12.66
C ASN A 39 11.15 -17.06 11.92
N ASN A 40 9.94 -17.59 12.00
CA ASN A 40 9.50 -18.74 11.24
C ASN A 40 8.84 -18.20 9.99
N LEU A 41 9.16 -18.80 8.86
CA LEU A 41 8.43 -18.72 7.60
C LEU A 41 7.05 -19.39 7.78
N ASP A 42 6.30 -18.86 8.73
CA ASP A 42 4.94 -19.22 9.01
C ASP A 42 4.09 -18.61 7.91
N ILE A 43 3.12 -19.36 7.38
CA ILE A 43 2.25 -18.87 6.30
C ILE A 43 1.64 -17.50 6.68
N GLN A 44 1.38 -17.28 7.98
CA GLN A 44 0.89 -16.01 8.50
C GLN A 44 1.90 -14.85 8.39
N GLY A 45 3.20 -15.09 8.63
CA GLY A 45 4.24 -14.08 8.47
C GLY A 45 4.45 -13.69 7.00
N ILE A 46 4.44 -14.68 6.10
CA ILE A 46 4.53 -14.45 4.65
C ILE A 46 3.31 -13.67 4.15
N VAL A 47 2.11 -14.03 4.61
CA VAL A 47 0.87 -13.31 4.28
C VAL A 47 0.89 -11.87 4.81
N GLY A 48 1.45 -11.63 6.00
CA GLY A 48 1.60 -10.28 6.56
C GLY A 48 2.51 -9.38 5.71
N VAL A 49 3.69 -9.88 5.32
CA VAL A 49 4.61 -9.15 4.43
C VAL A 49 3.96 -8.93 3.06
N LEU A 50 3.31 -9.95 2.52
CA LEU A 50 2.62 -9.85 1.23
C LEU A 50 1.50 -8.81 1.23
N LYS A 51 0.68 -8.76 2.30
CA LYS A 51 -0.34 -7.72 2.46
C LYS A 51 0.28 -6.32 2.49
N ASN A 52 1.38 -6.14 3.22
CA ASN A 52 2.05 -4.84 3.30
C ASN A 52 2.61 -4.41 1.93
N VAL A 53 3.25 -5.33 1.21
CA VAL A 53 3.78 -5.08 -0.14
C VAL A 53 2.66 -4.76 -1.13
N ILE A 54 1.57 -5.55 -1.14
CA ILE A 54 0.41 -5.30 -2.00
C ILE A 54 -0.19 -3.92 -1.73
N ASN A 55 -0.37 -3.55 -0.46
CA ASN A 55 -0.95 -2.25 -0.10
C ASN A 55 -0.07 -1.07 -0.55
N TRP A 56 1.25 -1.22 -0.43
CA TRP A 56 2.21 -0.22 -0.90
C TRP A 56 2.17 -0.07 -2.44
N ILE A 57 2.15 -1.20 -3.16
CA ILE A 57 2.02 -1.22 -4.62
C ILE A 57 0.68 -0.61 -5.05
N PHE A 58 -0.41 -0.91 -4.35
CA PHE A 58 -1.74 -0.39 -4.67
C PHE A 58 -1.81 1.13 -4.49
N THR A 59 -1.19 1.65 -3.42
CA THR A 59 -1.08 3.10 -3.18
C THR A 59 -0.29 3.77 -4.31
N LEU A 60 0.83 3.16 -4.72
CA LEU A 60 1.67 3.67 -5.82
C LEU A 60 0.93 3.63 -7.16
N LEU A 61 0.16 2.57 -7.41
CA LEU A 61 -0.69 2.41 -8.59
C LEU A 61 -1.76 3.51 -8.66
N LEU A 62 -2.42 3.84 -7.55
CA LEU A 62 -3.42 4.92 -7.51
C LEU A 62 -2.80 6.27 -7.87
N ILE A 63 -1.62 6.59 -7.32
CA ILE A 63 -0.89 7.82 -7.66
C ILE A 63 -0.58 7.84 -9.17
N PHE A 64 -0.10 6.73 -9.71
CA PHE A 64 0.22 6.61 -11.12
C PHE A 64 -1.00 6.77 -12.03
N ALA A 65 -2.15 6.22 -11.62
CA ALA A 65 -3.42 6.35 -12.34
C ALA A 65 -3.85 7.82 -12.45
N VAL A 66 -3.75 8.59 -11.36
CA VAL A 66 -4.09 10.03 -11.36
C VAL A 66 -3.19 10.80 -12.33
N ILE A 67 -1.88 10.50 -12.35
CA ILE A 67 -0.94 11.16 -13.27
C ILE A 67 -1.31 10.87 -14.73
N MET A 68 -1.64 9.62 -15.09
CA MET A 68 -2.07 9.29 -16.45
C MET A 68 -3.32 10.05 -16.88
N VAL A 69 -4.31 10.17 -15.98
CA VAL A 69 -5.55 10.93 -16.26
C VAL A 69 -5.23 12.40 -16.53
N LEU A 70 -4.33 13.01 -15.75
CA LEU A 70 -3.93 14.40 -15.96
C LEU A 70 -3.22 14.61 -17.30
N VAL A 71 -2.32 13.69 -17.70
CA VAL A 71 -1.62 13.77 -18.99
C VAL A 71 -2.60 13.60 -20.15
N ALA A 72 -3.56 12.67 -20.02
CA ALA A 72 -4.60 12.47 -21.03
C ALA A 72 -5.49 13.72 -21.16
N ALA A 73 -5.89 14.32 -20.04
CA ALA A 73 -6.70 15.54 -20.01
C ALA A 73 -5.96 16.74 -20.63
N TYR A 74 -4.67 16.92 -20.29
CA TYR A 74 -3.83 17.96 -20.89
C TYR A 74 -3.74 17.79 -22.41
N ASN A 75 -3.44 16.58 -22.90
CA ASN A 75 -3.40 16.33 -24.34
C ASN A 75 -4.76 16.60 -25.00
N TYR A 76 -5.87 16.17 -24.38
CA TYR A 76 -7.21 16.40 -24.92
C TYR A 76 -7.52 17.89 -25.06
N LEU A 77 -7.29 18.68 -23.99
CA LEU A 77 -7.53 20.13 -23.96
C LEU A 77 -6.65 20.90 -24.96
N PHE A 78 -5.38 20.53 -25.09
CA PHE A 78 -4.43 21.26 -25.95
C PHE A 78 -4.40 20.76 -27.41
N SER A 79 -5.22 19.77 -27.77
CA SER A 79 -5.25 19.21 -29.13
C SER A 79 -5.76 20.18 -30.21
N ARG A 80 -6.42 21.29 -29.84
CA ARG A 80 -6.82 22.40 -30.74
C ARG A 80 -7.56 21.99 -32.04
N GLY A 81 -8.23 20.84 -32.06
CA GLY A 81 -8.97 20.35 -33.23
C GLY A 81 -8.17 19.46 -34.20
N ASP A 82 -6.96 19.04 -33.82
CA ASP A 82 -6.21 18.01 -34.53
C ASP A 82 -6.79 16.61 -34.21
N ASP A 83 -7.49 16.02 -35.19
CA ASP A 83 -8.18 14.73 -35.04
C ASP A 83 -7.26 13.60 -34.59
N GLU A 84 -5.99 13.62 -35.01
CA GLU A 84 -5.02 12.59 -34.63
C GLU A 84 -4.72 12.66 -33.13
N LYS A 85 -4.54 13.88 -32.59
CA LYS A 85 -4.27 14.09 -31.17
C LYS A 85 -5.50 13.83 -30.30
N ILE A 86 -6.70 14.18 -30.78
CA ILE A 86 -7.96 13.87 -30.11
C ILE A 86 -8.16 12.35 -30.03
N SER A 87 -7.94 11.64 -31.14
CA SER A 87 -8.03 10.17 -31.19
C SER A 87 -7.04 9.51 -30.22
N LYS A 88 -5.81 10.01 -30.16
CA LYS A 88 -4.79 9.53 -29.22
C LYS A 88 -5.18 9.79 -27.76
N ALA A 89 -5.69 10.98 -27.45
CA ALA A 89 -6.14 11.35 -26.11
C ALA A 89 -7.35 10.52 -25.66
N ASN A 90 -8.30 10.23 -26.56
CA ASN A 90 -9.44 9.34 -26.29
C ASN A 90 -8.99 7.92 -25.94
N LYS A 91 -8.03 7.36 -26.67
CA LYS A 91 -7.45 6.04 -26.33
C LYS A 91 -6.76 6.06 -24.97
N MET A 92 -6.06 7.16 -24.65
CA MET A 92 -5.40 7.33 -23.36
C MET A 92 -6.42 7.43 -22.21
N LEU A 93 -7.54 8.12 -22.42
CA LEU A 93 -8.68 8.16 -21.49
C LEU A 93 -9.31 6.79 -21.30
N LEU A 94 -9.49 6.02 -22.38
CA LEU A 94 -10.03 4.66 -22.30
C LEU A 94 -9.13 3.75 -21.46
N TYR A 95 -7.82 3.79 -21.67
CA TYR A 95 -6.87 3.02 -20.86
C TYR A 95 -6.84 3.48 -19.40
N ALA A 96 -6.95 4.79 -19.14
CA ALA A 96 -7.08 5.30 -17.77
C ALA A 96 -8.38 4.80 -17.10
N ALA A 97 -9.50 4.80 -17.82
CA ALA A 97 -10.77 4.28 -17.33
C ALA A 97 -10.70 2.78 -17.01
N VAL A 98 -10.03 2.00 -17.87
CA VAL A 98 -9.79 0.56 -17.63
C VAL A 98 -8.91 0.36 -16.38
N ALA A 99 -7.87 1.17 -16.18
CA ALA A 99 -7.03 1.08 -14.99
C ALA A 99 -7.82 1.34 -13.69
N VAL A 100 -8.68 2.36 -13.69
CA VAL A 100 -9.57 2.65 -12.55
C VAL A 100 -10.56 1.50 -12.33
N ALA A 101 -11.18 0.98 -13.40
CA ALA A 101 -12.13 -0.12 -13.31
C ALA A 101 -11.46 -1.38 -12.72
N VAL A 102 -10.27 -1.75 -13.18
CA VAL A 102 -9.51 -2.89 -12.64
C VAL A 102 -9.14 -2.66 -11.18
N GLY A 103 -8.74 -1.44 -10.80
CA GLY A 103 -8.45 -1.10 -9.39
C GLY A 103 -9.66 -1.26 -8.48
N LEU A 104 -10.83 -0.80 -8.91
CA LEU A 104 -12.10 -0.96 -8.18
C LEU A 104 -12.49 -2.44 -8.04
N LEU A 105 -12.36 -3.22 -9.12
CA LEU A 105 -12.65 -4.64 -9.10
C LEU A 105 -11.71 -5.40 -8.16
N ALA A 106 -10.43 -5.06 -8.13
CA ALA A 106 -9.47 -5.65 -7.20
C ALA A 106 -9.89 -5.43 -5.73
N GLN A 107 -10.33 -4.22 -5.39
CA GLN A 107 -10.80 -3.92 -4.04
C GLN A 107 -12.09 -4.70 -3.70
N ALA A 108 -13.01 -4.81 -4.64
CA ALA A 108 -14.25 -5.56 -4.48
C ALA A 108 -13.99 -7.04 -4.17
N VAL A 109 -13.06 -7.68 -4.88
CA VAL A 109 -12.69 -9.08 -4.64
C VAL A 109 -12.07 -9.26 -3.25
N VAL A 110 -11.13 -8.40 -2.86
CA VAL A 110 -10.49 -8.45 -1.53
C VAL A 110 -11.53 -8.30 -0.42
N PHE A 111 -12.50 -7.39 -0.60
CA PHE A 111 -13.60 -7.20 0.35
C PHE A 111 -14.45 -8.47 0.48
N ILE A 112 -14.84 -9.09 -0.64
CA ILE A 112 -15.65 -10.32 -0.62
C ILE A 112 -14.88 -11.45 0.07
N VAL A 113 -13.61 -11.68 -0.28
CA VAL A 113 -12.79 -12.73 0.32
C VAL A 113 -12.63 -12.54 1.83
N ASN A 114 -12.35 -11.32 2.28
CA ASN A 114 -12.23 -11.04 3.72
C ASN A 114 -13.53 -11.32 4.47
N ASN A 115 -14.68 -10.96 3.89
CA ASN A 115 -15.98 -11.25 4.48
C ASN A 115 -16.29 -12.74 4.53
N LEU A 116 -15.95 -13.50 3.48
CA LEU A 116 -16.16 -14.94 3.45
C LEU A 116 -15.25 -15.68 4.45
N VAL A 117 -13.97 -15.33 4.50
CA VAL A 117 -13.01 -15.93 5.43
C VAL A 117 -13.38 -15.61 6.89
N SER A 118 -13.78 -14.37 7.18
CA SER A 118 -14.17 -13.99 8.55
C SER A 118 -15.41 -14.73 9.04
N ARG A 119 -16.35 -15.04 8.14
CA ARG A 119 -17.55 -15.85 8.45
C ARG A 119 -17.26 -17.34 8.60
N ALA A 120 -16.21 -17.85 7.96
CA ALA A 120 -15.83 -19.27 8.03
C ALA A 120 -14.92 -19.61 9.22
N VAL A 121 -14.32 -18.58 9.85
CA VAL A 121 -13.39 -18.72 10.99
C VAL A 121 -14.08 -18.45 12.35
N GLN A 122 -15.26 -17.82 12.34
CA GLN A 122 -16.16 -17.75 13.49
C GLN A 122 -16.99 -19.02 13.60
#